data_AF-D2D1G5-F1
#
_entry.id   AF-D2D1G5-F1
#
_cell.length_a   1.000
_cell.length_b   1.000
_cell.length_c   1.000
_cell.angle_alpha   90.00
_cell.angle_beta   90.00
_cell.angle_gamma   90.00
#
_symmetry.space_group_name_H-M   'P 1'
#
loop_
_entity.id
_entity.type
_entity.pdbx_description
1 polymer ?
#
loop_
_entity_poly.entity_id
_entity_poly.type
_entity_poly.pdbx_seq_one_letter_code
_entity_poly.pdbx_strand_id
1 'polypeptide(L)'
;HLTAWLYNMVKNSEPVDLRFVTRHYCGNAIKRLMFGTRTFSEKTKTDGGPTMEDIEHMEAMFEGLGFTFAFCVSDYLPMLTGLDLNGHERIMREASAIMDKYHDPIIDERIKMWREGKRTQIEDFLDIFISIKVE
;
A
#
# COMPACT_ATOMS: atom_id res chain seq x y z
N HIS A 1 -3.88 10.67 -13.77
CA HIS A 1 -3.11 11.42 -12.74
C HIS A 1 -1.62 11.13 -12.90
N LEU A 2 -1.08 9.99 -12.44
CA LEU A 2 0.37 9.71 -12.52
C LEU A 2 0.97 9.73 -13.94
N THR A 3 0.25 9.22 -14.95
CA THR A 3 0.72 9.23 -16.36
C THR A 3 0.78 10.64 -16.95
N ALA A 4 -0.16 11.51 -16.58
CA ALA A 4 -0.17 12.91 -16.98
C ALA A 4 0.96 13.69 -16.29
N TRP A 5 1.21 13.39 -15.00
CA TRP A 5 2.34 13.92 -14.25
C TRP A 5 3.68 13.56 -14.91
N LEU A 6 3.88 12.26 -15.22
CA LEU A 6 5.08 11.79 -15.94
C LEU A 6 5.23 12.45 -17.31
N TYR A 7 4.13 12.56 -18.07
CA TYR A 7 4.15 13.23 -19.38
C TYR A 7 4.61 14.69 -19.27
N ASN A 8 4.14 15.42 -18.25
CA ASN A 8 4.55 16.81 -18.02
C ASN A 8 6.04 16.91 -17.65
N MET A 9 6.55 16.02 -16.80
CA MET A 9 7.99 15.98 -16.49
C MET A 9 8.83 15.77 -17.75
N VAL A 10 8.47 14.80 -18.59
CA VAL A 10 9.17 14.51 -19.85
C VAL A 10 9.08 15.71 -20.80
N LYS A 11 7.89 16.32 -20.94
CA LYS A 11 7.68 17.50 -21.77
C LYS A 11 8.56 18.68 -21.33
N ASN A 12 8.76 18.84 -20.02
CA ASN A 12 9.58 19.89 -19.43
C ASN A 12 11.08 19.55 -19.38
N SER A 13 11.50 18.39 -19.90
CA SER A 13 12.88 17.89 -19.82
C SER A 13 13.39 17.74 -18.37
N GLU A 14 12.49 17.43 -17.44
CA GLU A 14 12.82 17.16 -16.04
C GLU A 14 13.40 15.73 -15.89
N PRO A 15 14.39 15.51 -15.01
CA PRO A 15 14.89 14.17 -14.71
C PRO A 15 13.78 13.27 -14.15
N VAL A 16 13.67 12.05 -14.68
CA VAL A 16 12.67 11.06 -14.26
C VAL A 16 13.33 9.91 -13.51
N ASP A 17 12.97 9.72 -12.25
CA ASP A 17 13.28 8.49 -11.53
C ASP A 17 12.29 7.39 -11.95
N LEU A 18 12.73 6.50 -12.83
CA LEU A 18 11.94 5.37 -13.30
C LEU A 18 11.57 4.40 -12.17
N ARG A 19 12.44 4.20 -11.18
CA ARG A 19 12.13 3.33 -10.05
C ARG A 19 10.96 3.90 -9.28
N PHE A 20 11.01 5.18 -8.94
CA PHE A 20 9.93 5.88 -8.26
C PHE A 20 8.62 5.79 -9.04
N VAL A 21 8.63 6.15 -10.33
CA VAL A 21 7.45 6.14 -11.19
C VAL A 21 6.83 4.75 -11.31
N THR A 22 7.65 3.71 -11.57
CA THR A 22 7.15 2.34 -11.73
C THR A 22 6.58 1.80 -10.43
N ARG A 23 7.23 2.07 -9.28
CA ARG A 23 6.71 1.68 -7.96
C ARG A 23 5.33 2.28 -7.71
N HIS A 24 5.16 3.58 -7.95
CA HIS A 24 3.88 4.25 -7.79
C HIS A 24 2.83 3.79 -8.82
N TYR A 25 3.22 3.48 -10.04
CA TYR A 25 2.30 2.94 -11.04
C TYR A 25 1.73 1.58 -10.62
N CYS A 26 2.61 0.64 -10.25
CA CYS A 26 2.22 -0.69 -9.78
C CYS A 26 1.41 -0.60 -8.48
N GLY A 27 1.87 0.23 -7.53
CA GLY A 27 1.15 0.49 -6.28
C GLY A 27 -0.26 1.01 -6.51
N ASN A 28 -0.43 1.99 -7.40
CA ASN A 28 -1.75 2.54 -7.72
C ASN A 28 -2.68 1.51 -8.37
N ALA A 29 -2.14 0.59 -9.17
CA ALA A 29 -2.92 -0.51 -9.73
C ALA A 29 -3.42 -1.44 -8.63
N ILE A 30 -2.53 -1.86 -7.71
CA ILE A 30 -2.89 -2.72 -6.58
C ILE A 30 -3.91 -2.03 -5.67
N LYS A 31 -3.67 -0.76 -5.28
CA LYS A 31 -4.61 0.02 -4.47
C LYS A 31 -6.00 0.09 -5.11
N ARG A 32 -6.06 0.27 -6.44
CA ARG A 32 -7.34 0.34 -7.16
C ARG A 32 -8.08 -0.99 -7.16
N LEU A 33 -7.36 -2.10 -7.25
CA LEU A 33 -7.94 -3.44 -7.18
C LEU A 33 -8.39 -3.80 -5.76
N MET A 34 -7.61 -3.39 -4.75
CA MET A 34 -7.87 -3.73 -3.35
C MET A 34 -8.95 -2.86 -2.73
N PHE A 35 -8.87 -1.55 -2.91
CA PHE A 35 -9.66 -0.55 -2.16
C PHE A 35 -10.50 0.36 -3.06
N GLY A 36 -10.52 0.11 -4.37
CA GLY A 36 -11.24 0.97 -5.31
C GLY A 36 -10.62 2.37 -5.47
N THR A 37 -9.53 2.72 -4.79
CA THR A 37 -8.85 4.02 -4.87
C THR A 37 -7.41 3.90 -5.35
N ARG A 38 -6.86 4.95 -5.95
CA ARG A 38 -5.43 5.02 -6.35
C ARG A 38 -4.58 5.84 -5.39
N THR A 39 -5.21 6.53 -4.43
CA THR A 39 -4.53 7.39 -3.46
C THR A 39 -5.24 7.31 -2.12
N PHE A 40 -4.48 7.48 -1.04
CA PHE A 40 -5.02 7.57 0.32
C PHE A 40 -5.18 9.02 0.80
N SER A 41 -4.74 9.99 0.00
CA SER A 41 -4.92 11.40 0.33
C SER A 41 -6.28 11.89 -0.15
N GLU A 42 -6.96 12.67 0.70
CA GLU A 42 -8.16 13.41 0.31
C GLU A 42 -7.85 14.54 -0.68
N LYS A 43 -6.60 15.01 -0.72
CA LYS A 43 -6.15 16.14 -1.54
C LYS A 43 -5.24 15.64 -2.66
N THR A 44 -5.81 15.38 -3.82
CA THR A 44 -5.00 15.11 -5.02
C THR A 44 -4.22 16.35 -5.42
N LYS A 45 -2.91 16.22 -5.65
CA LYS A 45 -2.12 17.31 -6.24
C LYS A 45 -2.68 17.67 -7.62
N THR A 46 -2.69 18.97 -7.93
CA THR A 46 -3.18 19.50 -9.21
C THR A 46 -2.38 19.01 -10.41
N ASP A 47 -1.11 18.66 -10.20
CA ASP A 47 -0.21 18.10 -11.21
C ASP A 47 -0.45 16.59 -11.47
N GLY A 48 -1.28 15.93 -10.64
CA GLY A 48 -1.56 14.50 -10.72
C GLY A 48 -0.44 13.58 -10.22
N GLY A 49 0.59 14.13 -9.58
CA GLY A 49 1.71 13.38 -9.00
C GLY A 49 1.36 12.74 -7.66
N PRO A 50 2.24 11.87 -7.12
CA PRO A 50 2.06 11.26 -5.81
C PRO A 50 1.96 12.30 -4.70
N THR A 51 1.02 12.10 -3.78
CA THR A 51 0.89 12.87 -2.53
C THR A 51 1.93 12.42 -1.50
N MET A 52 2.05 13.14 -0.38
CA MET A 52 2.98 12.75 0.68
C MET A 52 2.57 11.41 1.29
N GLU A 53 1.27 11.18 1.45
CA GLU A 53 0.69 9.94 1.92
C GLU A 53 0.93 8.78 0.94
N ASP A 54 0.84 9.05 -0.38
CA ASP A 54 1.18 8.05 -1.38
C ASP A 54 2.64 7.64 -1.31
N ILE A 55 3.55 8.59 -1.06
CA ILE A 55 4.99 8.34 -0.94
C ILE A 55 5.28 7.55 0.33
N GLU A 56 4.80 8.01 1.49
CA GLU A 56 4.98 7.32 2.78
C GLU A 56 4.48 5.86 2.72
N HIS A 57 3.29 5.66 2.14
CA HIS A 57 2.74 4.32 1.95
C HIS A 57 3.58 3.44 1.00
N MET A 58 4.03 3.98 -0.14
CA MET A 58 4.80 3.21 -1.11
C MET A 58 6.22 2.89 -0.63
N GLU A 59 6.84 3.78 0.14
CA GLU A 59 8.14 3.54 0.78
C GLU A 59 8.04 2.38 1.78
N ALA A 60 7.07 2.42 2.70
CA ALA A 60 6.84 1.34 3.66
C ALA A 60 6.54 0.00 2.97
N MET A 61 5.69 0.00 1.94
CA MET A 61 5.38 -1.22 1.18
C MET A 61 6.63 -1.82 0.53
N PHE A 62 7.47 -1.01 -0.11
CA PHE A 62 8.69 -1.51 -0.77
C PHE A 62 9.82 -1.83 0.22
N GLU A 63 9.85 -1.19 1.39
CA GLU A 63 10.73 -1.56 2.49
C GLU A 63 10.37 -2.97 2.99
N GLY A 64 9.11 -3.22 3.35
CA GLY A 64 8.65 -4.55 3.76
C GLY A 64 8.89 -5.62 2.68
N LEU A 65 8.62 -5.31 1.41
CA LEU A 65 8.89 -6.21 0.29
C LEU A 65 10.39 -6.55 0.14
N GLY A 66 11.27 -5.61 0.48
CA GLY A 66 12.72 -5.82 0.48
C GLY A 66 13.17 -6.95 1.40
N PHE A 67 12.40 -7.24 2.46
CA PHE A 67 12.73 -8.28 3.44
C PHE A 67 12.10 -9.64 3.17
N THR A 68 11.29 -9.80 2.11
CA THR A 68 10.61 -11.09 1.81
C THR A 68 11.58 -12.24 1.54
N PHE A 69 12.80 -11.94 1.08
CA PHE A 69 13.86 -12.93 0.83
C PHE A 69 15.16 -12.62 1.60
N ALA A 70 15.07 -11.77 2.62
CA ALA A 70 16.25 -11.43 3.41
C ALA A 70 16.60 -12.61 4.34
N PHE A 71 17.89 -12.95 4.40
CA PHE A 71 18.36 -14.03 5.26
C PHE A 71 18.12 -13.69 6.74
N CYS A 72 17.27 -14.46 7.42
CA CYS A 72 17.02 -14.31 8.84
C CYS A 72 17.53 -15.55 9.59
N VAL A 73 18.40 -15.38 10.60
CA VAL A 73 18.94 -16.52 11.36
C VAL A 73 17.84 -17.24 12.13
N SER A 74 16.83 -16.49 12.61
CA SER A 74 15.69 -17.05 13.34
C SER A 74 14.81 -17.98 12.49
N ASP A 75 14.84 -17.86 11.15
CA ASP A 75 14.12 -18.78 10.25
C ASP A 75 14.68 -20.21 10.33
N TYR A 76 15.97 -20.34 10.66
CA TYR A 76 16.66 -21.64 10.78
C TYR A 76 16.80 -22.11 12.23
N LEU A 77 16.84 -21.17 13.17
CA LEU A 77 16.99 -21.41 14.59
C LEU A 77 15.82 -20.75 15.36
N PRO A 78 14.66 -21.42 15.48
CA PRO A 78 13.45 -20.85 16.07
C PRO A 78 13.62 -20.36 17.52
N MET A 79 14.62 -20.86 18.25
CA MET A 79 14.95 -20.38 19.59
C MET A 79 15.46 -18.92 19.63
N LEU A 80 15.82 -18.36 18.47
CA LEU A 80 16.29 -16.98 18.33
C LEU A 80 15.19 -16.02 17.85
N THR A 81 13.98 -16.53 17.58
CA THR A 81 12.82 -15.69 17.20
C THR A 81 12.50 -14.68 18.30
N GLY A 82 12.20 -13.44 17.93
CA GLY A 82 11.91 -12.37 18.89
C GLY A 82 13.14 -11.66 19.46
N LEU A 83 14.34 -12.18 19.26
CA LEU A 83 15.59 -11.44 19.58
C LEU A 83 15.90 -10.35 18.56
N ASP A 84 15.29 -10.43 17.37
CA ASP A 84 15.46 -9.49 16.26
C ASP A 84 16.93 -9.23 15.89
N LEU A 85 17.76 -10.29 15.89
CA LEU A 85 19.21 -10.19 15.67
C LEU A 85 19.58 -9.52 14.33
N ASN A 86 18.70 -9.62 13.34
CA ASN A 86 18.86 -9.04 12.01
C ASN A 86 18.10 -7.69 11.83
N GLY A 87 17.31 -7.26 12.82
CA GLY A 87 16.47 -6.06 12.72
C GLY A 87 15.24 -6.20 11.80
N HIS A 88 15.05 -7.37 11.18
CA HIS A 88 13.99 -7.62 10.21
C HIS A 88 12.60 -7.56 10.83
N GLU A 89 12.45 -8.06 12.07
CA GLU A 89 11.15 -8.04 12.74
C GLU A 89 10.72 -6.61 13.05
N ARG A 90 11.65 -5.76 13.49
CA ARG A 90 11.38 -4.34 13.72
C ARG A 90 11.02 -3.61 12.43
N ILE A 91 11.78 -3.79 11.36
CA ILE A 91 11.52 -3.12 10.09
C ILE A 91 10.16 -3.55 9.52
N MET A 92 9.86 -4.85 9.52
CA MET A 92 8.56 -5.34 9.05
C MET A 92 7.41 -4.79 9.88
N ARG A 93 7.59 -4.67 11.21
CA ARG A 93 6.59 -4.07 12.11
C ARG A 93 6.37 -2.58 11.81
N GLU A 94 7.44 -1.82 11.59
CA GLU A 94 7.36 -0.39 11.24
C GLU A 94 6.66 -0.19 9.89
N ALA A 95 7.03 -0.98 8.87
CA ALA A 95 6.39 -0.97 7.56
C ALA A 95 4.90 -1.35 7.64
N SER A 96 4.57 -2.40 8.39
CA SER A 96 3.17 -2.80 8.64
C SER A 96 2.38 -1.70 9.33
N ALA A 97 2.92 -1.06 10.37
CA ALA A 97 2.22 0.02 11.06
C ALA A 97 1.90 1.20 10.14
N ILE A 98 2.77 1.54 9.19
CA ILE A 98 2.49 2.56 8.17
C ILE A 98 1.41 2.09 7.19
N MET A 99 1.42 0.81 6.78
CA MET A 99 0.36 0.27 5.92
C MET A 99 -1.00 0.28 6.63
N ASP A 100 -1.06 -0.20 7.87
CA ASP A 100 -2.26 -0.26 8.70
C ASP A 100 -2.87 1.15 8.90
N LYS A 101 -2.02 2.16 9.14
CA LYS A 101 -2.42 3.59 9.22
C LYS A 101 -3.29 4.03 8.02
N TYR A 102 -3.04 3.50 6.82
CA TYR A 102 -3.82 3.84 5.62
C TYR A 102 -4.90 2.83 5.27
N HIS A 103 -4.73 1.57 5.64
CA HIS A 103 -5.65 0.49 5.27
C HIS A 103 -6.82 0.39 6.25
N ASP A 104 -6.56 0.45 7.55
CA ASP A 104 -7.56 0.23 8.60
C ASP A 104 -8.77 1.16 8.49
N PRO A 105 -8.61 2.49 8.27
CA PRO A 105 -9.78 3.37 8.15
C PRO A 105 -10.72 2.97 7.01
N ILE A 106 -10.16 2.53 5.89
CA ILE A 106 -10.94 2.09 4.71
C ILE A 106 -11.63 0.76 5.02
N ILE A 107 -10.91 -0.18 5.63
CA ILE A 107 -11.44 -1.50 6.00
C ILE A 107 -12.60 -1.35 6.98
N ASP A 108 -12.40 -0.58 8.05
CA ASP A 108 -13.41 -0.36 9.09
C ASP A 108 -14.66 0.34 8.54
N GLU A 109 -14.46 1.39 7.74
CA GLU A 109 -15.56 2.08 7.07
C GLU A 109 -16.34 1.13 6.16
N ARG A 110 -15.63 0.32 5.36
CA ARG A 110 -16.25 -0.62 4.42
C ARG A 110 -17.04 -1.70 5.13
N ILE A 111 -16.48 -2.29 6.19
CA ILE A 111 -17.17 -3.28 7.04
C ILE A 111 -18.46 -2.68 7.60
N LYS A 112 -18.40 -1.43 8.10
CA LYS A 112 -19.57 -0.72 8.61
C LYS A 112 -20.63 -0.51 7.52
N MET A 113 -20.24 -0.06 6.32
CA MET A 113 -21.17 0.15 5.20
C MET A 113 -21.91 -1.15 4.79
N TRP A 114 -21.20 -2.28 4.76
CA TRP A 114 -21.80 -3.59 4.47
C TRP A 114 -22.77 -4.02 5.57
N ARG A 115 -22.40 -3.87 6.85
CA ARG A 115 -23.26 -4.21 7.99
C ARG A 115 -24.54 -3.37 8.03
N GLU A 116 -24.45 -2.10 7.67
CA GLU A 116 -25.59 -1.17 7.63
C GLU A 116 -26.42 -1.31 6.35
N GLY A 117 -26.04 -2.18 5.41
CA GLY A 117 -26.72 -2.33 4.12
C GLY A 117 -26.59 -1.11 3.19
N LYS A 118 -25.72 -0.15 3.52
CA LYS A 118 -25.41 1.03 2.68
C LYS A 118 -24.60 0.66 1.45
N ARG A 119 -23.95 -0.51 1.48
CA ARG A 119 -23.22 -1.10 0.37
C ARG A 119 -23.70 -2.51 0.13
N THR A 120 -24.08 -2.79 -1.11
CA THR A 120 -24.67 -4.08 -1.53
C THR A 120 -24.03 -4.65 -2.79
N GLN A 121 -23.17 -3.86 -3.45
CA GLN A 121 -22.48 -4.25 -4.68
C GLN A 121 -20.99 -4.44 -4.39
N ILE A 122 -20.42 -5.44 -5.06
CA ILE A 122 -18.99 -5.72 -5.04
C ILE A 122 -18.32 -4.87 -6.11
N GLU A 123 -17.41 -3.99 -5.73
CA GLU A 123 -16.64 -3.16 -6.69
C GLU A 123 -15.13 -3.43 -6.67
N ASP A 124 -14.60 -4.02 -5.60
CA ASP A 124 -13.17 -4.31 -5.41
C ASP A 124 -12.95 -5.57 -4.55
N PHE A 125 -11.68 -5.95 -4.35
CA PHE A 125 -11.33 -7.14 -3.57
C PHE A 125 -11.69 -7.03 -2.10
N LEU A 126 -11.64 -5.84 -1.50
CA LEU A 126 -12.08 -5.66 -0.11
C LEU A 126 -13.58 -5.99 0.04
N ASP A 127 -14.41 -5.56 -0.91
CA ASP A 127 -15.82 -5.96 -0.92
C ASP A 127 -16.02 -7.47 -1.04
N ILE A 128 -15.22 -8.14 -1.89
CA ILE A 128 -15.23 -9.61 -1.98
C ILE A 128 -14.93 -10.20 -0.61
N PHE A 129 -13.82 -9.81 0.02
CA PHE A 129 -13.41 -10.33 1.32
C PHE A 129 -14.45 -10.12 2.42
N ILE A 130 -15.13 -8.96 2.45
CA ILE A 130 -16.17 -8.69 3.44
C ILE A 130 -17.45 -9.49 3.15
N SER A 131 -17.78 -9.70 1.87
CA SER A 131 -19.00 -10.38 1.43
C SER A 131 -18.95 -11.90 1.57
N ILE A 132 -17.74 -12.49 1.65
CA ILE A 132 -17.57 -13.93 1.83
C ILE A 132 -18.18 -14.34 3.17
N LYS A 133 -19.18 -15.22 3.10
CA LYS A 133 -19.70 -15.91 4.27
C LYS A 133 -18.81 -17.11 4.54
N VAL A 134 -18.30 -17.21 5.76
CA VAL A 134 -17.70 -18.46 6.24
C VAL A 134 -18.86 -19.40 6.55
N GLU A 135 -18.98 -20.48 5.78
CA GLU A 135 -19.89 -21.59 6.06
C GLU A 135 -19.42 -22.41 7.28
#